data_AF-A0A933R7N4-F1
#
_entry.id   AF-A0A933R7N4-F1
#
_cell.length_a   1.000
_cell.length_b   1.000
_cell.length_c   1.000
_cell.angle_alpha   90.00
_cell.angle_beta   90.00
_cell.angle_gamma   90.00
#
_symmetry.space_group_name_H-M   'P 1'
#
loop_
_entity.id
_entity.type
_entity.pdbx_description
1 polymer ?
#
loop_
_entity_poly.entity_id
_entity_poly.type
_entity_poly.pdbx_seq_one_letter_code
_entity_poly.pdbx_strand_id
1 'polypeptide(L)'
;MIGALLILPTFATVVVQRIVLLVAQDEIIGSPELITLMWRFEMAAFIVNSLPIAAAILGFGVAGARSGLLPRWFGRWAPIAASVAVVSAACAVAGLEGNLIGFGGIVPFLTWMTLLVVGGIKQLRAAA
;
A
#
# COMPACT_ATOMS: atom_id res chain seq x y z
N MET A 1 14.25 -0.29 -5.05
CA MET A 1 13.55 0.32 -6.20
C MET A 1 12.44 -0.56 -6.76
N ILE A 2 12.68 -1.85 -7.00
CA ILE A 2 11.67 -2.78 -7.56
C ILE A 2 10.32 -2.70 -6.82
N GLY A 3 10.31 -2.74 -5.48
CA GLY A 3 9.07 -2.60 -4.70
C GLY A 3 8.26 -1.34 -5.03
N ALA A 4 8.90 -0.18 -5.18
CA ALA A 4 8.19 1.06 -5.52
C ALA A 4 7.71 1.08 -6.98
N LEU A 5 8.46 0.47 -7.91
CA LEU A 5 8.01 0.30 -9.29
C LEU A 5 6.77 -0.60 -9.37
N LEU A 6 6.66 -1.58 -8.47
CA LEU A 6 5.52 -2.47 -8.39
C LEU A 6 4.28 -1.84 -7.75
N ILE A 7 4.41 -0.76 -6.96
CA ILE A 7 3.26 -0.01 -6.41
C ILE A 7 2.45 0.65 -7.53
N LEU A 8 3.12 1.19 -8.55
CA LEU A 8 2.47 1.93 -9.65
C LEU A 8 1.42 1.11 -10.41
N PRO A 9 1.71 -0.12 -10.90
CA PRO A 9 0.70 -0.92 -11.59
C PRO A 9 -0.43 -1.34 -10.65
N THR A 10 -0.17 -1.66 -9.38
CA THR A 10 -1.25 -2.03 -8.44
C THR A 10 -2.18 -0.86 -8.16
N PHE A 11 -1.60 0.34 -8.00
CA PHE A 11 -2.38 1.56 -7.83
C PHE A 11 -3.15 1.94 -9.10
N ALA A 12 -2.53 1.77 -10.28
CA ALA A 12 -3.19 2.00 -11.56
C ALA A 12 -4.43 1.09 -11.73
N THR A 13 -4.35 -0.18 -11.33
CA THR A 13 -5.51 -1.09 -11.36
C THR A 13 -6.69 -0.55 -10.55
N VAL A 14 -6.44 -0.04 -9.33
CA VAL A 14 -7.49 0.58 -8.49
C VAL A 14 -8.09 1.81 -9.16
N VAL A 15 -7.24 2.67 -9.74
CA VAL A 15 -7.70 3.89 -10.42
C VAL A 15 -8.52 3.57 -11.66
N VAL A 16 -8.05 2.65 -12.50
CA VAL A 16 -8.76 2.20 -13.71
C VAL A 16 -10.12 1.62 -13.32
N GLN A 17 -10.17 0.80 -12.27
CA GLN A 17 -11.41 0.21 -11.81
C GLN A 17 -12.44 1.27 -11.35
N ARG A 18 -11.99 2.30 -10.61
CA ARG A 18 -12.85 3.43 -10.23
C ARG A 18 -13.37 4.21 -11.42
N ILE A 19 -12.51 4.45 -12.42
CA ILE A 19 -12.93 5.14 -13.66
C ILE A 19 -13.98 4.31 -14.38
N VAL A 20 -13.78 3.00 -14.51
CA VAL A 20 -14.75 2.09 -15.14
C VAL A 20 -16.10 2.15 -14.42
N LEU A 21 -16.10 2.09 -13.08
CA LEU A 21 -17.32 2.21 -12.28
C LEU A 21 -18.04 3.55 -12.50
N LEU A 22 -17.28 4.63 -12.63
CA LEU A 22 -17.82 5.98 -12.81
C LEU A 22 -18.42 6.16 -14.21
N VAL A 23 -17.81 5.56 -15.23
CA VAL A 23 -18.29 5.64 -16.62
C VAL A 23 -19.49 4.71 -16.85
N ALA A 24 -19.46 3.50 -16.29
CA ALA A 24 -20.53 2.51 -16.47
C ALA A 24 -21.64 2.63 -15.42
N GLN A 25 -21.67 3.70 -14.61
CA GLN A 25 -22.57 3.85 -13.48
C GLN A 25 -24.05 3.63 -13.86
N ASP A 26 -24.49 4.20 -14.98
CA ASP A 26 -25.87 4.09 -15.47
C ASP A 26 -26.26 2.67 -15.89
N GLU A 27 -25.28 1.86 -16.31
CA GLU A 27 -25.49 0.46 -16.71
C GLU A 27 -25.46 -0.50 -15.50
N ILE A 28 -24.70 -0.16 -14.45
CA ILE A 28 -24.44 -1.05 -13.30
C ILE A 28 -25.39 -0.77 -12.11
N ILE A 29 -26.05 0.38 -12.06
CA ILE A 29 -26.97 0.80 -10.97
C ILE A 29 -28.06 -0.24 -10.66
N GLY A 30 -28.44 -1.08 -11.63
CA GLY A 30 -29.45 -2.13 -11.46
C GLY A 30 -28.95 -3.48 -10.91
N SER A 31 -27.63 -3.68 -10.71
CA SER A 31 -27.07 -4.95 -10.23
C SER A 31 -26.20 -4.77 -8.99
N PRO A 32 -26.78 -4.94 -7.78
CA PRO A 32 -26.06 -4.85 -6.50
C PRO A 32 -24.88 -5.83 -6.39
N GLU A 33 -24.99 -6.99 -7.03
CA GLU A 33 -23.95 -8.02 -7.03
C GLU A 33 -22.68 -7.54 -7.76
N LEU A 34 -22.86 -6.83 -8.87
CA LEU A 34 -21.78 -6.29 -9.69
C LEU A 34 -21.04 -5.17 -8.95
N ILE A 35 -21.78 -4.29 -8.27
CA ILE A 35 -21.21 -3.26 -7.39
C ILE A 35 -20.40 -3.91 -6.26
N THR A 36 -20.94 -4.96 -5.63
CA THR A 36 -20.27 -5.68 -4.54
C THR A 36 -19.00 -6.38 -5.01
N LEU A 37 -19.04 -7.04 -6.17
CA LEU A 37 -17.89 -7.70 -6.78
C LEU A 37 -16.77 -6.70 -7.07
N MET A 38 -17.12 -5.55 -7.64
CA MET A 38 -16.15 -4.48 -7.89
C MET A 38 -15.54 -3.97 -6.59
N TRP A 39 -16.35 -3.69 -5.56
CA TRP A 39 -15.80 -3.29 -4.26
C TRP A 39 -14.79 -4.30 -3.69
N ARG A 40 -15.09 -5.60 -3.80
CA ARG A 40 -14.17 -6.67 -3.38
C ARG A 40 -12.89 -6.70 -4.19
N PHE A 41 -12.94 -6.47 -5.50
CA PHE A 41 -11.74 -6.36 -6.34
C PHE A 41 -10.87 -5.17 -5.96
N GLU A 42 -11.48 -4.02 -5.68
CA GLU A 42 -10.74 -2.83 -5.26
C GLU A 42 -10.02 -3.08 -3.92
N MET A 43 -10.75 -3.65 -2.95
CA MET A 43 -10.18 -4.02 -1.66
C MET A 43 -9.06 -5.06 -1.79
N ALA A 44 -9.23 -6.07 -2.66
CA ALA A 44 -8.21 -7.06 -2.92
C ALA A 44 -6.94 -6.42 -3.53
N ALA A 45 -7.10 -5.49 -4.47
CA ALA A 45 -5.98 -4.77 -5.06
C ALA A 45 -5.21 -3.94 -4.03
N PHE A 46 -5.91 -3.27 -3.09
CA PHE A 46 -5.28 -2.56 -1.99
C PHE A 46 -4.51 -3.49 -1.05
N ILE A 47 -5.08 -4.65 -0.71
CA ILE A 47 -4.41 -5.63 0.16
C ILE A 47 -3.18 -6.20 -0.55
N VAL A 48 -3.27 -6.55 -1.83
CA VAL A 48 -2.12 -7.06 -2.60
C VAL A 48 -1.03 -6.00 -2.76
N ASN A 49 -1.39 -4.72 -2.88
CA ASN A 49 -0.44 -3.60 -2.93
C ASN A 49 0.43 -3.49 -1.66
N SER A 50 0.01 -4.09 -0.54
CA SER A 50 0.85 -4.14 0.66
C SER A 50 2.17 -4.90 0.42
N LEU A 51 2.24 -5.84 -0.52
CA LEU A 51 3.47 -6.58 -0.83
C LEU A 51 4.55 -5.70 -1.51
N PRO A 52 4.27 -4.97 -2.60
CA PRO A 52 5.14 -3.92 -3.11
C PRO A 52 5.59 -2.92 -2.05
N ILE A 53 4.65 -2.47 -1.20
CA ILE A 53 4.93 -1.57 -0.09
C ILE A 53 5.90 -2.21 0.91
N ALA A 54 5.74 -3.48 1.27
CA ALA A 54 6.63 -4.21 2.15
C ALA A 54 8.07 -4.21 1.63
N ALA A 55 8.23 -4.54 0.35
CA ALA A 55 9.54 -4.55 -0.32
C ALA A 55 10.16 -3.14 -0.37
N ALA A 56 9.35 -2.11 -0.60
CA ALA A 56 9.80 -0.73 -0.64
C ALA A 56 10.21 -0.23 0.76
N ILE A 57 9.40 -0.47 1.80
CA ILE A 57 9.70 -0.11 3.19
C ILE A 57 10.97 -0.81 3.66
N LEU A 58 11.10 -2.10 3.40
CA LEU A 58 12.28 -2.86 3.82
C LEU A 58 13.54 -2.32 3.13
N GLY A 59 13.51 -2.18 1.81
CA GLY A 59 14.65 -1.70 1.02
C GLY A 59 15.04 -0.26 1.38
N PHE A 60 14.10 0.68 1.26
CA PHE A 60 14.37 2.09 1.51
C PHE A 60 14.51 2.42 2.98
N GLY A 61 13.79 1.74 3.88
CA GLY A 61 13.91 1.95 5.32
C GLY A 61 15.29 1.55 5.84
N VAL A 62 15.80 0.38 5.45
CA VAL A 62 17.13 -0.08 5.85
C VAL A 62 18.22 0.75 5.17
N ALA A 63 18.15 0.95 3.86
CA ALA A 63 19.16 1.73 3.12
C ALA A 63 19.17 3.21 3.55
N GLY A 64 18.00 3.80 3.73
CA GLY A 64 17.83 5.18 4.18
C GLY A 64 18.34 5.39 5.61
N ALA A 65 18.08 4.45 6.51
CA ALA A 65 18.61 4.54 7.88
C ALA A 65 20.14 4.39 7.93
N ARG A 66 20.73 3.53 7.08
CA ARG A 66 22.18 3.33 6.99
C ARG A 66 22.92 4.51 6.37
N SER A 67 22.31 5.17 5.38
CA SER A 67 22.87 6.34 4.71
C SER A 67 22.67 7.66 5.47
N GLY A 68 21.95 7.65 6.59
CA GLY A 68 21.60 8.87 7.35
C GLY A 68 20.44 9.67 6.75
N LEU A 69 19.89 9.24 5.62
CA LEU A 69 18.70 9.83 5.00
C LEU A 69 17.46 9.66 5.87
N LEU A 70 17.32 8.55 6.60
CA LEU A 70 16.20 8.33 7.53
C LEU A 70 16.70 8.23 8.98
N PRO A 71 15.83 8.53 9.98
CA PRO A 71 16.16 8.28 11.38
C PRO A 71 16.56 6.82 11.63
N ARG A 72 17.51 6.58 12.55
CA ARG A 72 18.00 5.22 12.84
C ARG A 72 16.92 4.25 13.31
N TRP A 73 15.88 4.76 13.98
CA TRP A 73 14.74 3.93 14.41
C TRP A 73 13.98 3.33 13.22
N PHE A 74 13.99 4.00 12.06
CA PHE A 74 13.31 3.54 10.86
C PHE A 74 13.89 2.22 10.35
N GLY A 75 15.19 2.01 10.52
CA GLY A 75 15.84 0.74 10.16
C GLY A 75 15.38 -0.45 11.01
N ARG A 76 14.91 -0.22 12.25
CA ARG A 76 14.34 -1.27 13.11
C ARG A 76 12.85 -1.49 12.86
N TRP A 77 12.12 -0.42 12.53
CA TRP A 77 10.69 -0.47 12.26
C TRP A 77 10.36 -1.02 10.86
N ALA A 78 11.22 -0.79 9.87
CA ALA A 78 10.99 -1.23 8.50
C ALA A 78 10.76 -2.75 8.36
N PRO A 79 11.55 -3.65 8.98
CA PRO A 79 11.27 -5.08 8.97
C PRO A 79 9.93 -5.44 9.63
N ILE A 80 9.57 -4.80 10.74
CA ILE A 80 8.31 -5.05 11.44
C ILE A 80 7.13 -4.69 10.53
N ALA A 81 7.13 -3.49 9.96
CA ALA A 81 6.09 -3.04 9.05
C ALA A 81 6.02 -3.91 7.78
N ALA A 82 7.15 -4.36 7.24
CA ALA A 82 7.19 -5.27 6.10
C ALA A 82 6.59 -6.64 6.43
N SER A 83 6.88 -7.21 7.61
CA SER A 83 6.26 -8.46 8.07
C SER A 83 4.75 -8.31 8.24
N VAL A 84 4.29 -7.21 8.84
CA VAL A 84 2.84 -6.93 8.99
C VAL A 84 2.16 -6.81 7.62
N ALA A 85 2.82 -6.20 6.63
CA ALA A 85 2.31 -6.15 5.26
C ALA A 85 2.16 -7.53 4.64
N VAL A 86 3.18 -8.39 4.75
CA VAL A 86 3.13 -9.76 4.22
C VAL A 86 2.03 -10.57 4.89
N VAL A 87 1.88 -10.46 6.22
CA VAL A 87 0.80 -11.14 6.96
C VAL A 87 -0.57 -10.61 6.53
N SER A 88 -0.72 -9.29 6.39
CA SER A 88 -1.98 -8.69 5.92
C SER A 88 -2.33 -9.15 4.50
N ALA A 89 -1.34 -9.25 3.60
CA ALA A 89 -1.53 -9.80 2.27
C ALA A 89 -1.91 -11.29 2.29
N ALA A 90 -1.24 -12.10 3.12
CA ALA A 90 -1.54 -13.52 3.27
C ALA A 90 -2.96 -13.77 3.81
N CYS A 91 -3.45 -12.84 4.64
CA CYS A 91 -4.81 -12.87 5.20
C CYS A 91 -5.82 -12.05 4.39
N ALA A 92 -5.58 -11.80 3.09
CA ALA A 92 -6.45 -10.97 2.26
C ALA A 92 -7.91 -11.43 2.25
N VAL A 93 -8.14 -12.74 2.15
CA VAL A 93 -9.49 -13.32 2.15
C VAL A 93 -10.22 -12.99 3.47
N ALA A 94 -9.56 -13.22 4.61
CA ALA A 94 -10.13 -12.88 5.92
C ALA A 94 -10.41 -11.37 6.04
N GLY A 95 -9.56 -10.53 5.44
CA GLY A 95 -9.80 -9.09 5.37
C GLY A 95 -11.03 -8.71 4.52
N LEU A 96 -11.24 -9.38 3.39
CA LEU A 96 -12.42 -9.20 2.54
C LEU A 96 -13.71 -9.66 3.24
N GLU A 97 -13.62 -10.63 4.14
CA GLU A 97 -14.71 -11.12 4.98
C GLU A 97 -15.00 -10.20 6.19
N GLY A 98 -14.23 -9.12 6.37
CA GLY A 98 -14.44 -8.14 7.44
C GLY A 98 -13.68 -8.43 8.73
N ASN A 99 -12.73 -9.38 8.74
CA ASN A 99 -11.89 -9.64 9.90
C ASN A 99 -10.90 -8.49 10.15
N LEU A 100 -10.67 -8.16 11.43
CA LEU A 100 -9.72 -7.13 11.87
C LEU A 100 -8.30 -7.33 11.35
N ILE A 101 -7.90 -8.57 11.04
CA ILE A 101 -6.59 -8.86 10.44
C ILE A 101 -6.41 -8.16 9.08
N GLY A 102 -7.49 -7.95 8.33
CA GLY A 102 -7.48 -7.16 7.09
C GLY A 102 -7.12 -5.69 7.28
N PHE A 103 -7.40 -5.12 8.45
CA PHE A 103 -7.01 -3.75 8.80
C PHE A 103 -5.52 -3.61 9.11
N GLY A 104 -4.79 -4.73 9.27
CA GLY A 104 -3.34 -4.72 9.48
C GLY A 104 -2.57 -3.97 8.40
N GLY A 105 -3.12 -3.88 7.18
CA GLY A 105 -2.55 -3.13 6.05
C GLY A 105 -2.39 -1.62 6.30
N ILE A 106 -3.04 -1.06 7.33
CA ILE A 106 -2.86 0.35 7.70
C ILE A 106 -1.46 0.63 8.24
N VAL A 107 -0.86 -0.32 8.96
CA VAL A 107 0.47 -0.18 9.58
C VAL A 107 1.56 0.01 8.53
N PRO A 108 1.69 -0.87 7.50
CA PRO A 108 2.67 -0.65 6.45
C PRO A 108 2.33 0.57 5.62
N PHE A 109 1.06 0.88 5.36
CA PHE A 109 0.70 2.10 4.65
C PHE A 109 1.18 3.37 5.37
N LEU A 110 0.92 3.51 6.67
CA LEU A 110 1.38 4.66 7.47
C LEU A 110 2.90 4.72 7.57
N THR A 111 3.56 3.56 7.67
CA THR A 111 5.02 3.49 7.65
C THR A 111 5.57 3.98 6.32
N TRP A 112 4.96 3.57 5.20
CA TRP A 112 5.32 4.06 3.88
C TRP A 112 5.12 5.57 3.72
N MET A 113 3.98 6.11 4.16
CA MET A 113 3.72 7.55 4.15
C MET A 113 4.77 8.31 4.97
N THR A 114 5.11 7.79 6.16
CA THR A 114 6.14 8.40 7.02
C THR A 114 7.51 8.40 6.33
N LEU A 115 7.86 7.30 5.64
CA LEU A 115 9.10 7.21 4.87
C LEU A 115 9.15 8.30 3.80
N LEU A 116 8.08 8.45 3.01
CA LEU A 116 8.00 9.44 1.93
C LEU A 116 8.10 10.87 2.47
N VAL A 117 7.37 11.18 3.55
CA VAL A 117 7.39 12.53 4.15
C VAL A 117 8.76 12.85 4.74
N VAL A 118 9.31 11.97 5.57
CA VAL A 118 10.60 12.21 6.23
C VAL A 118 11.74 12.25 5.21
N GLY A 119 11.75 11.29 4.28
CA GLY A 119 12.75 11.24 3.20
C GLY A 119 12.65 12.45 2.27
N GLY A 120 11.44 12.81 1.85
CA GLY A 120 11.18 13.96 0.98
C GLY A 120 11.58 15.28 1.61
N ILE A 121 11.20 15.54 2.87
CA ILE A 121 11.60 16.76 3.59
C ILE A 121 13.12 16.88 3.69
N LYS A 122 13.83 15.78 3.99
CA LYS A 122 15.29 15.81 4.09
C LYS A 122 15.96 16.06 2.75
N GLN A 123 15.46 15.44 1.68
CA GLN A 123 15.98 15.68 0.32
C GLN A 123 15.78 17.13 -0.11
N LEU A 124 14.59 17.70 0.14
CA LEU A 124 14.31 19.11 -0.15
C LEU A 124 15.23 20.05 0.64
N ARG A 125 15.49 19.75 1.92
CA ARG A 125 16.40 20.55 2.77
C ARG A 125 17.87 20.42 2.36
N ALA A 126 18.29 19.31 1.77
CA ALA A 126 19.65 19.12 1.29
C ALA A 126 19.89 19.76 -0.08
N ALA A 127 18.83 20.05 -0.83
CA ALA A 127 18.88 20.68 -2.15
C ALA A 127 18.78 22.22 -2.09
N ALA A 128 18.40 22.77 -0.93
CA ALA A 128 18.34 24.21 -0.65
C ALA A 128 19.66 24.68 -0.03
#